data_AF-A0A7Y5GRN0-F1
#
_entry.id   AF-A0A7Y5GRN0-F1
#
_cell.length_a   1.000
_cell.length_b   1.000
_cell.length_c   1.000
_cell.angle_alpha   90.00
_cell.angle_beta   90.00
_cell.angle_gamma   90.00
#
_symmetry.space_group_name_H-M   'P 1'
#
loop_
_entity.id
_entity.type
_entity.pdbx_description
1 polymer ?
#
loop_
_entity_poly.entity_id
_entity_poly.type
_entity_poly.pdbx_seq_one_letter_code
_entity_poly.pdbx_strand_id
1 'polypeptide(L)'
;MEWTESYGSQVVKWNGQNQSSPICTPVSINKLWGTSSSDLYAVGNSGNIAHYDGVSWKKIESGTTTLISDIWGVDKNGITTAFCPVSSVFNPPQDKKILKITNDKVDSINWEINSIVYSCWTSNLNFLYVGGEGVFINKFGIWEEINLPAITINSIRGNDINDVFAVGSLGTIFHFNGANWQVIEVYTEKENYRVEVKNDIVAICGYYHGKGFIQIGKRN
;
A
#
# COMPACT_ATOMS: atom_id res chain seq x y z
N MET A 1 -4.62 13.99 -14.94
CA MET A 1 -4.13 13.05 -13.90
C MET A 1 -2.64 13.00 -14.04
N GLU A 2 -1.93 13.50 -13.04
CA GLU A 2 -0.49 13.35 -12.97
C GLU A 2 -0.18 12.05 -12.23
N TRP A 3 0.62 11.19 -12.83
CA TRP A 3 1.07 9.94 -12.21
C TRP A 3 2.51 10.10 -11.78
N THR A 4 2.87 9.48 -10.67
CA THR A 4 4.21 9.61 -10.10
C THR A 4 4.86 8.23 -10.02
N GLU A 5 6.05 8.09 -10.59
CA GLU A 5 6.84 6.86 -10.56
C GLU A 5 8.14 7.09 -9.81
N SER A 6 8.71 6.04 -9.23
CA SER A 6 9.98 6.11 -8.49
C SER A 6 10.96 5.03 -8.91
N TYR A 7 12.25 5.38 -8.95
CA TYR A 7 13.35 4.44 -9.10
C TYR A 7 14.48 4.82 -8.15
N GLY A 8 14.78 3.96 -7.16
CA GLY A 8 15.80 4.22 -6.16
C GLY A 8 15.51 5.49 -5.35
N SER A 9 16.25 6.56 -5.59
CA SER A 9 16.11 7.86 -4.92
C SER A 9 15.58 8.95 -5.85
N GLN A 10 14.82 8.60 -6.88
CA GLN A 10 14.30 9.55 -7.85
C GLN A 10 12.83 9.33 -8.10
N VAL A 11 12.15 10.43 -8.41
CA VAL A 11 10.73 10.49 -8.72
C VAL A 11 10.52 11.24 -10.04
N VAL A 12 9.64 10.73 -10.90
CA VAL A 12 9.20 11.41 -12.13
C VAL A 12 7.69 11.60 -12.12
N LYS A 13 7.22 12.69 -12.71
CA LYS A 13 5.80 13.01 -12.88
C LYS A 13 5.41 12.84 -14.35
N TRP A 14 4.31 12.16 -14.62
CA TRP A 14 3.73 12.00 -15.95
C TRP A 14 2.47 12.85 -16.08
N ASN A 15 2.43 13.75 -17.05
CA ASN A 15 1.28 14.65 -17.25
C ASN A 15 0.21 14.11 -18.22
N GLY A 16 0.35 12.87 -18.69
CA GLY A 16 -0.50 12.30 -19.73
C GLY A 16 0.15 12.26 -21.12
N GLN A 17 1.24 12.99 -21.34
CA GLN A 17 1.96 13.03 -22.63
C GLN A 17 3.48 12.90 -22.49
N ASN A 18 4.06 13.49 -21.44
CA ASN A 18 5.51 13.48 -21.22
C ASN A 18 5.85 13.25 -19.74
N GLN A 19 7.01 12.64 -19.50
CA GLN A 19 7.61 12.51 -18.18
C GLN A 19 8.38 13.80 -17.85
N SER A 20 8.31 14.24 -16.60
CA SER A 20 9.17 15.30 -16.08
C SER A 20 10.61 14.83 -15.98
N SER A 21 11.53 15.79 -15.82
CA SER A 21 12.87 15.46 -15.34
C SER A 21 12.79 14.76 -13.97
N PRO A 22 13.71 13.82 -13.67
CA PRO A 22 13.78 13.18 -12.37
C PRO A 22 14.04 14.18 -11.25
N ILE A 23 13.28 14.03 -10.15
CA ILE A 23 13.42 14.78 -8.92
C ILE A 23 14.06 13.85 -7.89
N CYS A 24 15.21 14.23 -7.35
CA CYS A 24 15.88 13.44 -6.32
C CYS A 24 15.14 13.55 -4.98
N THR A 25 14.97 12.43 -4.31
CA THR A 25 14.49 12.34 -2.93
C THR A 25 15.67 12.28 -1.97
N PRO A 26 15.51 12.72 -0.71
CA PRO A 26 16.57 12.66 0.31
C PRO A 26 16.85 11.23 0.79
N VAL A 27 16.05 10.26 0.36
CA VAL A 27 16.07 8.86 0.80
C VAL A 27 15.74 7.92 -0.35
N SER A 28 16.13 6.64 -0.22
CA SER A 28 15.70 5.59 -1.17
C SER A 28 14.26 5.18 -0.88
N ILE A 29 13.45 5.08 -1.93
CA ILE A 29 11.99 4.91 -1.86
C ILE A 29 11.54 3.71 -2.69
N ASN A 30 10.54 3.00 -2.18
CA ASN A 30 9.93 1.84 -2.83
C ASN A 30 8.45 2.10 -3.18
N LYS A 31 7.82 3.03 -2.46
CA LYS A 31 6.39 3.30 -2.54
C LYS A 31 6.09 4.78 -2.39
N LEU A 32 5.04 5.19 -3.08
CA LEU A 32 4.54 6.56 -3.11
C LEU A 32 3.03 6.55 -2.89
N TRP A 33 2.53 7.55 -2.18
CA TRP A 33 1.12 7.86 -2.06
C TRP A 33 0.98 9.36 -1.78
N GLY A 34 -0.14 9.96 -2.13
CA GLY A 34 -0.40 11.35 -1.77
C GLY A 34 -1.79 11.81 -2.14
N THR A 35 -2.14 13.00 -1.68
CA THR A 35 -3.46 13.61 -1.89
C THR A 35 -3.51 14.40 -3.20
N SER A 36 -2.36 14.86 -3.68
CA SER A 36 -2.19 15.62 -4.92
C SER A 36 -0.77 15.47 -5.45
N SER A 37 -0.48 15.98 -6.65
CA SER A 37 0.90 16.01 -7.16
C SER A 37 1.82 16.99 -6.42
N SER A 38 1.26 17.79 -5.52
CA SER A 38 1.96 18.73 -4.62
C SER A 38 1.94 18.30 -3.14
N ASP A 39 1.41 17.12 -2.82
CA ASP A 39 1.41 16.56 -1.47
C ASP A 39 1.57 15.05 -1.61
N LEU A 40 2.84 14.61 -1.56
CA LEU A 40 3.24 13.22 -1.79
C LEU A 40 4.12 12.73 -0.64
N TYR A 41 3.82 11.55 -0.14
CA TYR A 41 4.67 10.79 0.77
C TYR A 41 5.36 9.66 0.02
N ALA A 42 6.61 9.42 0.39
CA ALA A 42 7.42 8.34 -0.11
C ALA A 42 7.95 7.51 1.06
N VAL A 43 7.92 6.19 0.91
CA VAL A 43 8.43 5.26 1.93
C VAL A 43 9.28 4.17 1.30
N GLY A 44 10.17 3.54 2.08
CA GLY A 44 10.97 2.45 1.56
C GLY A 44 11.87 1.75 2.58
N ASN A 45 12.98 1.21 2.05
CA ASN A 45 13.98 0.48 2.83
C ASN A 45 14.54 1.34 3.97
N SER A 46 15.10 0.69 4.99
CA SER A 46 15.78 1.36 6.11
C SER A 46 14.90 2.33 6.90
N GLY A 47 13.58 2.12 6.93
CA GLY A 47 12.63 3.01 7.61
C GLY A 47 12.48 4.38 6.96
N ASN A 48 12.86 4.52 5.70
CA ASN A 48 12.84 5.81 5.01
C ASN A 48 11.41 6.33 4.85
N ILE A 49 11.20 7.59 5.23
CA ILE A 49 10.00 8.38 4.93
C ILE A 49 10.45 9.74 4.39
N ALA A 50 9.82 10.22 3.32
CA ALA A 50 9.94 11.60 2.86
C ALA A 50 8.59 12.16 2.43
N HIS A 51 8.39 13.47 2.60
CA HIS A 51 7.21 14.20 2.19
C HIS A 51 7.58 15.33 1.22
N TYR A 52 6.82 15.46 0.14
CA TYR A 52 6.93 16.51 -0.84
C TYR A 52 5.79 17.50 -0.67
N ASP A 53 6.13 18.74 -0.33
CA ASP A 53 5.17 19.82 -0.05
C ASP A 53 4.80 20.66 -1.29
N GLY A 54 5.05 20.14 -2.48
CA GLY A 54 4.84 20.87 -3.74
C GLY A 54 6.05 21.69 -4.17
N VAL A 55 7.02 21.89 -3.29
CA VAL A 55 8.26 22.63 -3.56
C VAL A 55 9.47 21.73 -3.41
N SER A 56 9.55 21.00 -2.29
CA SER A 56 10.74 20.23 -1.93
C SER A 56 10.40 18.96 -1.17
N TRP A 57 11.29 17.97 -1.26
CA TRP A 57 11.22 16.77 -0.44
C TRP A 57 11.91 17.00 0.90
N LYS A 58 11.26 16.60 2.00
CA LYS A 58 11.78 16.62 3.36
C LYS A 58 11.76 15.21 3.93
N LYS A 59 12.88 14.79 4.54
CA LYS A 59 12.96 13.51 5.26
C LYS A 59 12.13 13.62 6.55
N ILE A 60 11.39 12.58 6.87
CA ILE A 60 10.66 12.43 8.13
C ILE A 60 11.27 11.23 8.87
N GLU A 61 11.50 11.37 10.17
CA GLU A 61 12.02 10.27 10.99
C GLU A 61 10.89 9.30 11.34
N SER A 62 11.08 8.02 11.01
CA SER A 62 10.10 6.95 11.23
C SER A 62 10.21 6.27 12.60
N GLY A 63 11.36 6.43 13.27
CA GLY A 63 11.69 5.69 14.50
C GLY A 63 11.97 4.20 14.27
N THR A 64 12.22 3.77 13.03
CA THR A 64 12.60 2.39 12.69
C THR A 64 13.63 2.38 11.57
N THR A 65 14.37 1.27 11.45
CA THR A 65 15.23 0.96 10.30
C THR A 65 14.66 -0.18 9.46
N THR A 66 13.45 -0.63 9.77
CA THR A 66 12.77 -1.72 9.07
C THR A 66 12.13 -1.22 7.80
N LEU A 67 12.01 -2.10 6.80
CA LEU A 67 11.29 -1.79 5.56
C LEU A 67 9.88 -1.30 5.87
N ILE A 68 9.54 -0.15 5.29
CA ILE A 68 8.17 0.32 5.15
C ILE A 68 7.68 -0.13 3.77
N SER A 69 6.80 -1.12 3.75
CA SER A 69 6.46 -1.91 2.55
C SER A 69 5.36 -1.29 1.69
N ASP A 70 4.53 -0.44 2.29
CA ASP A 70 3.42 0.25 1.63
C ASP A 70 3.08 1.56 2.32
N ILE A 71 2.33 2.41 1.63
CA ILE A 71 1.73 3.61 2.19
C ILE A 71 0.38 3.83 1.53
N TRP A 72 -0.63 4.09 2.35
CA TRP A 72 -1.95 4.53 1.89
C TRP A 72 -2.63 5.38 2.96
N GLY A 73 -3.45 6.32 2.55
CA GLY A 73 -4.08 7.23 3.47
C GLY A 73 -5.33 7.90 2.92
N VAL A 74 -5.79 8.89 3.67
CA VAL A 74 -6.86 9.80 3.29
C VAL A 74 -6.52 11.21 3.74
N ASP A 75 -7.01 12.20 3.00
CA ASP A 75 -7.19 13.54 3.54
C ASP A 75 -8.61 13.67 4.09
N LYS A 76 -8.74 14.16 5.33
CA LYS A 76 -10.03 14.50 5.91
C LYS A 76 -10.01 15.94 6.40
N ASN A 77 -10.65 16.83 5.63
CA ASN A 77 -10.74 18.26 5.93
C ASN A 77 -9.36 18.93 6.06
N GLY A 78 -8.42 18.61 5.16
CA GLY A 78 -7.07 19.18 5.16
C GLY A 78 -6.14 18.58 6.22
N ILE A 79 -6.52 17.44 6.80
CA ILE A 79 -5.68 16.64 7.68
C ILE A 79 -5.32 15.36 6.94
N THR A 80 -4.09 15.33 6.40
CA THR A 80 -3.55 14.14 5.74
C THR A 80 -3.18 13.11 6.79
N THR A 81 -3.76 11.91 6.67
CA THR A 81 -3.43 10.77 7.51
C THR A 81 -3.05 9.58 6.62
N ALA A 82 -1.84 9.07 6.79
CA ALA A 82 -1.34 7.89 6.07
C ALA A 82 -0.98 6.77 7.04
N PHE A 83 -1.14 5.53 6.58
CA PHE A 83 -0.77 4.32 7.29
C PHE A 83 0.36 3.62 6.52
N CYS A 84 1.33 3.10 7.26
CA CYS A 84 2.55 2.54 6.70
C CYS A 84 2.87 1.21 7.38
N PRO A 85 2.57 0.07 6.75
CA PRO A 85 3.00 -1.25 7.18
C PRO A 85 4.52 -1.34 7.30
N VAL A 86 4.99 -1.83 8.45
CA VAL A 86 6.40 -2.05 8.74
C VAL A 86 6.57 -3.51 9.14
N SER A 87 7.32 -4.25 8.35
CA SER A 87 7.57 -5.68 8.60
C SER A 87 8.92 -6.13 8.07
N SER A 88 9.58 -7.01 8.83
CA SER A 88 10.81 -7.68 8.43
C SER A 88 10.64 -9.19 8.58
N VAL A 89 10.86 -9.93 7.50
CA VAL A 89 10.97 -11.40 7.49
C VAL A 89 12.41 -11.89 7.71
N PHE A 90 13.41 -11.07 7.36
CA PHE A 90 14.81 -11.51 7.27
C PHE A 90 15.73 -10.94 8.36
N ASN A 91 15.38 -9.82 9.00
CA ASN A 91 16.22 -9.13 9.98
C ASN A 91 15.54 -9.06 11.35
N PRO A 92 16.05 -9.75 12.38
CA PRO A 92 15.59 -9.61 13.76
C PRO A 92 16.20 -8.39 14.48
N PRO A 93 15.46 -7.74 15.42
CA PRO A 93 14.09 -8.03 15.80
C PRO A 93 13.09 -7.67 14.69
N GLN A 94 12.11 -8.56 14.50
CA GLN A 94 11.04 -8.42 13.50
C GLN A 94 10.11 -7.29 13.95
N ASP A 95 10.43 -6.05 13.59
CA ASP A 95 9.49 -4.95 13.72
C ASP A 95 8.22 -5.36 12.94
N LYS A 96 7.11 -5.51 13.66
CA LYS A 96 5.78 -5.76 13.10
C LYS A 96 4.88 -4.68 13.65
N LYS A 97 4.67 -3.63 12.88
CA LYS A 97 3.86 -2.48 13.28
C LYS A 97 3.27 -1.79 12.07
N ILE A 98 2.33 -0.90 12.35
CA ILE A 98 1.77 0.00 11.36
C ILE A 98 2.01 1.41 11.89
N LEU A 99 2.81 2.18 11.18
CA LEU A 99 2.98 3.59 11.49
C LEU A 99 1.76 4.36 10.99
N LYS A 100 1.42 5.44 11.70
CA LYS A 100 0.44 6.43 11.29
C LYS A 100 1.14 7.76 11.19
N ILE A 101 1.08 8.36 10.01
CA ILE A 101 1.54 9.71 9.74
C ILE A 101 0.33 10.62 9.80
N THR A 102 0.40 11.72 10.53
CA THR A 102 -0.64 12.76 10.56
C THR A 102 0.05 14.12 10.49
N ASN A 103 -0.07 14.81 9.34
CA ASN A 103 0.65 16.05 9.05
C ASN A 103 2.14 15.98 9.45
N ASP A 104 2.88 15.07 8.80
CA ASP A 104 4.31 14.78 9.04
C ASP A 104 4.69 14.24 10.43
N LYS A 105 3.76 14.18 11.39
CA LYS A 105 4.01 13.53 12.67
C LYS A 105 3.83 12.02 12.54
N VAL A 106 4.85 11.26 12.93
CA VAL A 106 4.83 9.78 12.92
C VAL A 106 4.53 9.26 14.32
N ASP A 107 3.48 8.43 14.43
CA ASP A 107 3.15 7.62 15.59
C ASP A 107 2.96 6.15 15.14
N SER A 108 2.74 5.21 16.08
CA SER A 108 2.34 3.83 15.77
C SER A 108 0.90 3.58 16.20
N ILE A 109 0.13 2.84 15.40
CA ILE A 109 -1.14 2.29 15.88
C ILE A 109 -0.91 0.95 16.58
N ASN A 110 -1.80 0.62 17.50
CA ASN A 110 -1.77 -0.65 18.20
C ASN A 110 -2.00 -1.80 17.21
N TRP A 111 -1.01 -2.67 16.99
CA TRP A 111 -1.07 -3.83 16.10
C TRP A 111 -0.96 -5.12 16.94
N GLU A 112 -2.06 -5.50 17.58
CA GLU A 112 -2.10 -6.60 18.56
C GLU A 112 -1.92 -7.98 17.94
N ILE A 113 -2.28 -8.12 16.66
CA ILE A 113 -2.19 -9.38 15.91
C ILE A 113 -0.73 -9.85 15.80
N ASN A 114 0.24 -8.92 15.80
CA ASN A 114 1.67 -9.22 15.72
C ASN A 114 2.06 -10.14 14.55
N SER A 115 1.33 -10.03 13.45
CA SER A 115 1.57 -10.74 12.18
C SER A 115 2.34 -9.83 11.20
N ILE A 116 2.99 -10.43 10.21
CA ILE A 116 3.66 -9.70 9.14
C ILE A 116 2.60 -8.99 8.29
N VAL A 117 2.85 -7.72 7.98
CA VAL A 117 1.96 -6.85 7.20
C VAL A 117 2.72 -6.18 6.06
N TYR A 118 2.20 -6.33 4.84
CA TYR A 118 2.85 -5.86 3.62
C TYR A 118 2.11 -4.72 2.93
N SER A 119 0.80 -4.63 3.11
CA SER A 119 -0.02 -3.66 2.40
C SER A 119 -1.18 -3.20 3.26
N CYS A 120 -1.61 -1.97 3.05
CA CYS A 120 -2.78 -1.42 3.70
C CYS A 120 -3.62 -0.59 2.73
N TRP A 121 -4.90 -0.47 3.03
CA TRP A 121 -5.80 0.40 2.28
C TRP A 121 -6.96 0.89 3.14
N THR A 122 -7.39 2.11 2.86
CA THR A 122 -8.56 2.71 3.50
C THR A 122 -9.18 3.80 2.62
N SER A 123 -10.49 3.99 2.76
CA SER A 123 -11.22 5.16 2.25
C SER A 123 -11.65 6.14 3.34
N ASN A 124 -11.47 5.79 4.63
CA ASN A 124 -11.81 6.65 5.76
C ASN A 124 -11.12 6.23 7.08
N LEU A 125 -11.04 7.14 8.05
CA LEU A 125 -10.30 6.88 9.29
C LEU A 125 -10.90 5.87 10.27
N ASN A 126 -12.12 5.39 10.03
CA ASN A 126 -12.76 4.41 10.93
C ASN A 126 -12.41 2.97 10.58
N PHE A 127 -11.91 2.74 9.36
CA PHE A 127 -11.61 1.41 8.87
C PHE A 127 -10.22 1.37 8.24
N LEU A 128 -9.47 0.31 8.48
CA LEU A 128 -8.18 0.06 7.84
C LEU A 128 -8.09 -1.41 7.47
N TYR A 129 -8.05 -1.71 6.17
CA TYR A 129 -7.73 -3.04 5.70
C TYR A 129 -6.22 -3.20 5.62
N VAL A 130 -5.72 -4.35 6.05
CA VAL A 130 -4.30 -4.72 5.93
C VAL A 130 -4.16 -6.14 5.42
N GLY A 131 -3.14 -6.35 4.59
CA GLY A 131 -2.77 -7.63 4.04
C GLY A 131 -1.31 -7.97 4.35
N GLY A 132 -1.06 -9.23 4.67
CA GLY A 132 0.27 -9.78 4.88
C GLY A 132 0.19 -11.29 5.04
N GLU A 133 0.60 -11.84 6.19
CA GLU A 133 0.30 -13.23 6.56
C GLU A 133 -1.16 -13.36 7.03
N GLY A 134 -2.10 -13.06 6.13
CA GLY A 134 -3.54 -12.96 6.38
C GLY A 134 -4.13 -11.64 5.88
N VAL A 135 -5.45 -11.52 6.00
CA VAL A 135 -6.18 -10.26 5.79
C VAL A 135 -6.84 -9.87 7.10
N PHE A 136 -6.65 -8.62 7.52
CA PHE A 136 -7.22 -8.09 8.74
C PHE A 136 -7.89 -6.76 8.47
N ILE A 137 -8.89 -6.43 9.28
CA ILE A 137 -9.54 -5.14 9.26
C ILE A 137 -9.52 -4.54 10.67
N ASN A 138 -9.08 -3.29 10.78
CA ASN A 138 -9.34 -2.48 11.95
C ASN A 138 -10.70 -1.79 11.76
N LYS A 139 -11.61 -1.95 12.71
CA LYS A 139 -12.91 -1.27 12.77
C LYS A 139 -12.96 -0.47 14.06
N PHE A 140 -12.91 0.85 13.97
CA PHE A 140 -12.97 1.74 15.14
C PHE A 140 -11.93 1.41 16.23
N GLY A 141 -10.73 1.01 15.82
CA GLY A 141 -9.63 0.63 16.73
C GLY A 141 -9.57 -0.85 17.08
N ILE A 142 -10.59 -1.65 16.74
CA ILE A 142 -10.66 -3.08 17.03
C ILE A 142 -10.19 -3.89 15.83
N TRP A 143 -9.27 -4.82 16.02
CA TRP A 143 -8.77 -5.70 14.95
C TRP A 143 -9.58 -6.98 14.84
N GLU A 144 -9.91 -7.33 13.60
CA GLU A 144 -10.56 -8.59 13.25
C GLU A 144 -9.81 -9.25 12.10
N GLU A 145 -9.59 -10.57 12.20
CA GLU A 145 -9.10 -11.38 11.09
C GLU A 145 -10.25 -11.72 10.13
N ILE A 146 -9.98 -11.55 8.84
CA ILE A 146 -10.89 -11.96 7.77
C ILE A 146 -10.48 -13.37 7.35
N ASN A 147 -11.36 -14.34 7.63
CA ASN A 147 -11.11 -15.74 7.32
C ASN A 147 -11.12 -15.98 5.80
N LEU A 148 -9.93 -16.04 5.22
CA LEU A 148 -9.66 -16.37 3.82
C LEU A 148 -8.74 -17.60 3.77
N PRO A 149 -8.63 -18.28 2.61
CA PRO A 149 -7.57 -19.26 2.38
C PRO A 149 -6.22 -18.74 2.86
N ALA A 150 -5.49 -19.57 3.62
CA ALA A 150 -4.23 -19.21 4.27
C ALA A 150 -3.11 -19.00 3.24
N ILE A 151 -3.05 -17.81 2.66
CA ILE A 151 -2.03 -17.38 1.72
C ILE A 151 -1.51 -16.00 2.11
N THR A 152 -0.29 -15.70 1.68
CA THR A 152 0.29 -14.38 1.84
C THR A 152 -0.36 -13.38 0.89
N ILE A 153 -0.70 -12.21 1.40
CA ILE A 153 -1.29 -11.08 0.68
C ILE A 153 -0.22 -10.04 0.44
N ASN A 154 0.08 -9.82 -0.84
CA ASN A 154 1.12 -8.90 -1.28
C ASN A 154 0.58 -7.46 -1.46
N SER A 155 -0.71 -7.31 -1.75
CA SER A 155 -1.32 -6.00 -1.99
C SER A 155 -2.82 -6.03 -1.73
N ILE A 156 -3.32 -4.97 -1.10
CA ILE A 156 -4.75 -4.74 -0.86
C ILE A 156 -5.11 -3.32 -1.29
N ARG A 157 -6.17 -3.14 -2.08
CA ARG A 157 -6.69 -1.83 -2.56
C ARG A 157 -8.19 -1.88 -2.74
N GLY A 158 -8.85 -0.73 -2.78
CA GLY A 158 -10.30 -0.65 -2.99
C GLY A 158 -10.76 0.70 -3.53
N ASN A 159 -12.03 0.76 -3.89
CA ASN A 159 -12.73 2.03 -4.19
C ASN A 159 -13.52 2.54 -2.98
N ASP A 160 -14.11 1.62 -2.22
CA ASP A 160 -14.96 1.88 -1.06
C ASP A 160 -14.72 0.81 0.01
N ILE A 161 -15.13 1.07 1.26
CA ILE A 161 -14.95 0.09 2.34
C ILE A 161 -15.71 -1.22 2.11
N ASN A 162 -16.70 -1.19 1.23
CA ASN A 162 -17.47 -2.33 0.74
C ASN A 162 -17.01 -2.81 -0.65
N ASP A 163 -15.88 -2.32 -1.13
CA ASP A 163 -15.33 -2.66 -2.45
C ASP A 163 -13.81 -2.77 -2.41
N VAL A 164 -13.32 -3.93 -2.00
CA VAL A 164 -11.90 -4.14 -1.69
C VAL A 164 -11.36 -5.39 -2.37
N PHE A 165 -10.19 -5.28 -2.96
CA PHE A 165 -9.47 -6.37 -3.61
C PHE A 165 -8.19 -6.67 -2.84
N ALA A 166 -7.90 -7.95 -2.69
CA ALA A 166 -6.64 -8.43 -2.12
C ALA A 166 -6.02 -9.45 -3.07
N VAL A 167 -4.71 -9.33 -3.30
CA VAL A 167 -3.98 -10.25 -4.17
C VAL A 167 -2.69 -10.71 -3.49
N GLY A 168 -2.25 -11.91 -3.86
CA GLY A 168 -1.09 -12.51 -3.21
C GLY A 168 -0.57 -13.76 -3.89
N SER A 169 -0.10 -14.69 -3.08
CA SER A 169 0.48 -15.97 -3.54
C SER A 169 -0.52 -16.81 -4.35
N LEU A 170 0.02 -17.73 -5.16
CA LEU A 170 -0.76 -18.63 -6.01
C LEU A 170 -1.69 -17.89 -6.97
N GLY A 171 -1.29 -16.69 -7.40
CA GLY A 171 -2.04 -15.85 -8.32
C GLY A 171 -3.46 -15.52 -7.85
N THR A 172 -3.72 -15.64 -6.55
CA THR A 172 -5.08 -15.55 -6.02
C THR A 172 -5.55 -14.11 -6.03
N ILE A 173 -6.82 -13.92 -6.42
CA ILE A 173 -7.53 -12.65 -6.38
C ILE A 173 -8.75 -12.81 -5.49
N PHE A 174 -8.80 -12.02 -4.42
CA PHE A 174 -9.98 -11.89 -3.58
C PHE A 174 -10.69 -10.57 -3.85
N HIS A 175 -12.01 -10.58 -3.75
CA HIS A 175 -12.85 -9.39 -3.84
C HIS A 175 -13.91 -9.39 -2.72
N PHE A 176 -13.94 -8.32 -1.95
CA PHE A 176 -15.02 -7.99 -1.02
C PHE A 176 -16.03 -7.08 -1.71
N ASN A 177 -17.28 -7.50 -1.75
CA ASN A 177 -18.38 -6.78 -2.40
C ASN A 177 -19.34 -6.09 -1.41
N GLY A 178 -18.94 -5.95 -0.14
CA GLY A 178 -19.75 -5.37 0.92
C GLY A 178 -20.57 -6.36 1.73
N ALA A 179 -20.78 -7.57 1.20
CA ALA A 179 -21.46 -8.66 1.90
C ALA A 179 -20.51 -9.78 2.28
N ASN A 180 -19.65 -10.21 1.36
CA ASN A 180 -18.71 -11.30 1.58
C ASN A 180 -17.45 -11.15 0.72
N TRP A 181 -16.38 -11.82 1.16
CA TRP A 181 -15.18 -11.99 0.37
C TRP A 181 -15.32 -13.20 -0.55
N GLN A 182 -14.97 -13.02 -1.82
CA GLN A 182 -15.04 -14.03 -2.86
C GLN A 182 -13.66 -14.27 -3.44
N VAL A 183 -13.36 -15.53 -3.76
CA VAL A 183 -12.21 -15.89 -4.59
C VAL A 183 -12.65 -15.71 -6.04
N ILE A 184 -12.09 -14.72 -6.72
CA ILE A 184 -12.36 -14.46 -8.13
C ILE A 184 -11.55 -15.40 -9.00
N GLU A 185 -10.29 -15.61 -8.65
CA GLU A 185 -9.34 -16.35 -9.49
C GLU A 185 -8.23 -16.96 -8.63
N VAL A 186 -7.74 -18.12 -9.06
CA VAL A 186 -6.57 -18.81 -8.49
C VAL A 186 -5.70 -19.29 -9.64
N TYR A 187 -4.42 -18.91 -9.64
CA TYR A 187 -3.44 -19.36 -10.62
C TYR A 187 -2.15 -19.77 -9.91
N THR A 188 -2.04 -21.07 -9.61
CA THR A 188 -0.95 -21.61 -8.79
C THR A 188 0.46 -21.39 -9.35
N GLU A 189 0.58 -21.10 -10.65
CA GLU A 189 1.85 -20.82 -11.31
C GLU A 189 2.22 -19.32 -11.34
N LYS A 190 1.32 -18.43 -10.91
CA LYS A 190 1.52 -16.97 -10.88
C LYS A 190 1.76 -16.49 -9.46
N GLU A 191 2.42 -15.35 -9.35
CA GLU A 191 2.42 -14.55 -8.12
C GLU A 191 1.93 -13.14 -8.41
N ASN A 192 0.88 -12.71 -7.73
CA ASN A 192 0.36 -11.34 -7.82
C ASN A 192 1.10 -10.47 -6.81
N TYR A 193 1.72 -9.38 -7.25
CA TYR A 193 2.47 -8.49 -6.37
C TYR A 193 1.71 -7.22 -6.03
N ARG A 194 0.98 -6.63 -6.99
CA ARG A 194 0.24 -5.39 -6.79
C ARG A 194 -1.13 -5.48 -7.42
N VAL A 195 -2.11 -4.92 -6.74
CA VAL A 195 -3.40 -4.55 -7.30
C VAL A 195 -3.55 -3.05 -7.17
N GLU A 196 -4.12 -2.41 -8.18
CA GLU A 196 -4.61 -1.05 -8.12
C GLU A 196 -6.03 -1.01 -8.67
N VAL A 197 -6.89 -0.24 -8.00
CA VAL A 197 -8.32 -0.19 -8.28
C VAL A 197 -8.72 1.26 -8.50
N LYS A 198 -9.44 1.50 -9.58
CA LYS A 198 -10.02 2.81 -9.85
C LYS A 198 -11.32 2.68 -10.61
N ASN A 199 -12.41 3.06 -9.96
CA ASN A 199 -13.76 2.95 -10.50
C ASN A 199 -14.04 1.49 -10.92
N ASP A 200 -14.38 1.28 -12.19
CA ASP A 200 -14.67 0.00 -12.80
C ASP A 200 -13.42 -0.78 -13.25
N ILE A 201 -12.21 -0.23 -13.08
CA ILE A 201 -10.97 -0.85 -13.53
C ILE A 201 -10.19 -1.43 -12.34
N VAL A 202 -9.78 -2.69 -12.49
CA VAL A 202 -8.83 -3.38 -11.60
C VAL A 202 -7.61 -3.76 -12.42
N ALA A 203 -6.43 -3.28 -12.03
CA ALA A 203 -5.17 -3.64 -12.66
C ALA A 203 -4.32 -4.42 -11.66
N ILE A 204 -3.80 -5.57 -12.09
CA ILE A 204 -2.94 -6.43 -11.28
C ILE A 204 -1.65 -6.64 -12.04
N CYS A 205 -0.52 -6.55 -11.33
CA CYS A 205 0.77 -6.95 -11.88
C CYS A 205 1.45 -7.98 -11.00
N GLY A 206 2.29 -8.79 -11.63
CA GLY A 206 2.91 -9.93 -10.99
C GLY A 206 3.98 -10.57 -11.84
N TYR A 207 4.36 -11.79 -11.46
CA TYR A 207 5.37 -12.58 -12.14
C TYR A 207 4.83 -13.97 -12.51
N TYR A 208 5.24 -14.45 -13.68
CA TYR A 208 4.84 -15.73 -14.25
C TYR A 208 5.98 -16.26 -15.13
N HIS A 209 6.58 -17.40 -14.76
CA HIS A 209 7.64 -18.10 -15.51
C HIS A 209 8.73 -17.19 -16.12
N GLY A 210 9.40 -16.37 -15.30
CA GLY A 210 10.47 -15.50 -15.82
C GLY A 210 10.01 -14.14 -16.30
N LYS A 211 8.69 -13.88 -16.37
CA LYS A 211 8.13 -12.71 -17.02
C LYS A 211 7.24 -11.92 -16.08
N GLY A 212 7.40 -10.60 -16.10
CA GLY A 212 6.40 -9.70 -15.53
C GLY A 212 5.12 -9.73 -16.38
N PHE A 213 3.96 -9.61 -15.72
CA PHE A 213 2.68 -9.48 -16.41
C PHE A 213 1.86 -8.34 -15.83
N ILE A 214 0.88 -7.88 -16.62
CA ILE A 214 -0.20 -7.01 -16.21
C ILE A 214 -1.52 -7.66 -16.66
N GLN A 215 -2.48 -7.75 -15.76
CA GLN A 215 -3.85 -8.19 -16.01
C GLN A 215 -4.80 -7.04 -15.68
N ILE A 216 -5.72 -6.73 -16.60
CA ILE A 216 -6.70 -5.66 -16.41
C ILE A 216 -8.09 -6.29 -16.47
N GLY A 217 -8.83 -6.18 -15.37
CA GLY A 217 -10.24 -6.51 -15.27
C GLY A 217 -11.09 -5.25 -15.35
N LYS A 218 -12.25 -5.35 -15.99
CA LYS A 218 -13.27 -4.30 -15.98
C LYS A 218 -14.55 -4.87 -15.36
N ARG A 219 -15.13 -4.14 -14.42
CA ARG A 219 -16.43 -4.47 -13.84
C ARG A 219 -17.54 -3.89 -14.73
N ASN A 220 -18.55 -4.71 -14.99
CA ASN A 220 -19.76 -4.31 -15.70
C ASN A 220 -20.84 -3.87 -14.72
#